data_AF-A0A671YVA3-F1
#
_entry.id   AF-A0A671YVA3-F1
#
_cell.length_a   1.000
_cell.length_b   1.000
_cell.length_c   1.000
_cell.angle_alpha   90.00
_cell.angle_beta   90.00
_cell.angle_gamma   90.00
#
_symmetry.space_group_name_H-M   'P 1'
#
loop_
_entity.id
_entity.type
_entity.pdbx_description
1 polymer ?
#
loop_
_entity_poly.entity_id
_entity_poly.type
_entity_poly.pdbx_seq_one_letter_code
_entity_poly.pdbx_strand_id
1 'polypeptide(L)'
;MNGAMEATTQIHVWAQEDLLKLLEAMKVALPQKDLTKYKTSESHLDWQKVAFNSYTAEMCKQKWQEVSKEIRKFRTLTELIVDAQDYIKNPYKGKKIKKHPDFPKKPLTPYFRFFMEKRAKYAKLHPEMSNLDLTKILSKKYRELPDKKKKKYVEDFLRDKESFVTSMMKFREAHPDLMESMTKKGSNVPEKPKTPQQLWYNHEKKAFLKTRPDATTKDIKDSLGKQWTQLSDKKRLKWITKSLEQRKVYEETMREYIQQHPELNMTADDIVKSTLTKAERHLKDKSDGRPDKPPPNGYSMFCAELMSNMKDVPSTERMVMCSQRWKLLKQGEKDAYQKRCEQRKKEFEIEMNRFLSSLSEEEQQRVLSEEKIGFKRGGGASKKKEKEDRSRLPDPPKTAQDIWQQSVIGDYLARFKSDRPKAQKAMEATWGTMEKKEKIMWIKKAAEDQKRYERDLCEMRSPAAAIASGKKMKFEGEPKKPPSNGYQKFSQEMLSNGELNHLPMKERMAEIGSRWQRLPLKDKDRYKKIAEEKQRHTYLTFTSILPQSLSSQERNTYKEYNSQRTEADGAKYIFFAVACLKKEADDDDDDDDDDDDDEAEDKENKSEDSSSESNSQGSSDSDSD
;
A
#
# COMPACT_ATOMS: atom_id res chain seq x y z
N MET A 1 15.19 -77.13 31.84
CA MET A 1 14.15 -76.10 32.06
C MET A 1 14.65 -74.80 31.45
N ASN A 2 14.22 -74.47 30.23
CA ASN A 2 14.41 -73.15 29.62
C ASN A 2 13.02 -72.53 29.48
N GLY A 3 12.71 -71.57 30.35
CA GLY A 3 11.46 -70.81 30.32
C GLY A 3 11.57 -69.69 29.29
N ALA A 4 10.80 -69.81 28.21
CA ALA A 4 10.53 -68.72 27.28
C ALA A 4 9.61 -67.70 27.96
N MET A 5 10.06 -66.46 28.14
CA MET A 5 9.19 -65.33 28.45
C MET A 5 8.55 -64.86 27.14
N GLU A 6 7.24 -65.11 26.99
CA GLU A 6 6.40 -64.52 25.97
C GLU A 6 6.31 -63.00 26.19
N ALA A 7 6.81 -62.22 25.22
CA ALA A 7 6.59 -60.77 25.18
C ALA A 7 5.17 -60.49 24.69
N THR A 8 4.24 -60.40 25.64
CA THR A 8 2.86 -59.97 25.40
C THR A 8 2.86 -58.56 24.81
N THR A 9 2.67 -58.43 23.50
CA THR A 9 2.52 -57.12 22.85
C THR A 9 1.14 -56.58 23.21
N GLN A 10 1.05 -55.85 24.33
CA GLN A 10 -0.18 -55.15 24.71
C GLN A 10 -0.53 -54.15 23.60
N ILE A 11 -1.65 -54.38 22.91
CA ILE A 11 -2.25 -53.41 21.98
C ILE A 11 -2.74 -52.24 22.85
N HIS A 12 -1.89 -51.22 23.01
CA HIS A 12 -2.24 -50.05 23.78
C HIS A 12 -3.15 -49.13 22.95
N VAL A 13 -4.42 -49.05 23.32
CA VAL A 13 -5.40 -48.18 22.67
C VAL A 13 -5.17 -46.75 23.16
N TRP A 14 -4.73 -45.87 22.27
CA TRP A 14 -4.51 -44.46 22.60
C TRP A 14 -5.85 -43.72 22.73
N ALA A 15 -6.10 -43.13 23.91
CA ALA A 15 -7.24 -42.25 24.11
C ALA A 15 -7.06 -40.92 23.33
N GLN A 16 -8.17 -40.26 22.99
CA GLN A 16 -8.14 -38.96 22.30
C GLN A 16 -7.35 -37.91 23.09
N GLU A 17 -7.46 -37.91 24.42
CA GLU A 17 -6.73 -37.01 25.30
C GLU A 17 -5.22 -37.23 25.26
N ASP A 18 -4.77 -38.50 25.21
CA ASP A 18 -3.37 -38.85 25.11
C ASP A 18 -2.79 -38.44 23.74
N LEU A 19 -3.58 -38.56 22.67
CA LEU A 19 -3.19 -38.05 21.35
C LEU A 19 -3.03 -36.53 21.34
N LEU A 20 -3.90 -35.80 22.03
CA LEU A 20 -3.76 -34.35 22.16
C LEU A 20 -2.57 -33.96 23.04
N LYS A 21 -2.31 -34.69 24.13
CA LYS A 21 -1.13 -34.52 24.98
C LYS A 21 0.17 -34.76 24.22
N LEU A 22 0.22 -35.80 23.39
CA LEU A 22 1.35 -36.05 22.47
C LEU A 22 1.63 -34.82 21.59
N LEU A 23 0.59 -34.28 20.96
CA LEU A 23 0.72 -33.12 20.07
C LEU A 23 1.17 -31.85 20.80
N GLU A 24 0.71 -31.64 22.03
CA GLU A 24 1.17 -30.50 22.84
C GLU A 24 2.62 -30.70 23.29
N ALA A 25 3.01 -31.91 23.70
CA ALA A 25 4.40 -32.23 24.03
C ALA A 25 5.34 -32.03 22.83
N MET A 26 4.91 -32.44 21.64
CA MET A 26 5.63 -32.17 20.39
C MET A 26 5.78 -30.67 20.11
N LYS A 27 4.73 -29.88 20.37
CA LYS A 27 4.75 -28.42 20.16
C LYS A 27 5.68 -27.71 21.14
N VAL A 28 5.73 -28.14 22.40
CA VAL A 28 6.64 -27.62 23.43
C VAL A 28 8.10 -27.99 23.11
N ALA A 29 8.33 -29.17 22.54
CA ALA A 29 9.66 -29.61 22.12
C ALA A 29 10.17 -28.91 20.84
N LEU A 30 9.36 -28.08 20.19
CA LEU A 30 9.75 -27.30 19.01
C LEU A 30 10.20 -25.88 19.36
N PRO A 31 11.11 -25.27 18.56
CA PRO A 31 11.47 -23.87 18.73
C PRO A 31 10.26 -22.97 18.48
N GLN A 32 10.18 -21.86 19.24
CA GLN A 32 9.02 -20.94 19.21
C GLN A 32 8.77 -20.28 17.84
N LYS A 33 9.74 -20.33 16.93
CA LYS A 33 9.59 -19.98 15.51
C LYS A 33 10.08 -21.14 14.64
N ASP A 34 9.20 -22.10 14.36
CA ASP A 34 9.48 -23.16 13.38
C ASP A 34 9.39 -22.58 11.96
N LEU A 35 10.56 -22.42 11.32
CA LEU A 35 10.69 -21.91 9.96
C LEU A 35 11.20 -22.98 8.98
N THR A 36 11.52 -24.17 9.48
CA THR A 36 12.07 -25.27 8.70
C THR A 36 10.96 -26.17 8.15
N LYS A 37 11.29 -26.94 7.10
CA LYS A 37 10.35 -27.92 6.56
C LYS A 37 10.09 -29.00 7.61
N TYR A 38 8.85 -29.47 7.71
CA TYR A 38 8.41 -30.36 8.79
C TYR A 38 9.30 -31.60 8.98
N LYS A 39 9.79 -32.22 7.90
CA LYS A 39 10.67 -33.40 7.98
C LYS A 39 11.98 -33.11 8.71
N THR A 40 12.52 -31.90 8.54
CA THR A 40 13.76 -31.48 9.20
C THR A 40 13.50 -31.23 10.68
N SER A 41 12.41 -30.54 11.02
CA SER A 41 12.01 -30.32 12.41
C SER A 41 11.67 -31.65 13.12
N GLU A 42 11.02 -32.59 12.42
CA GLU A 42 10.69 -33.94 12.91
C GLU A 42 11.93 -34.80 13.18
N SER A 43 12.96 -34.74 12.32
CA SER A 43 14.20 -35.50 12.53
C SER A 43 15.03 -34.99 13.70
N HIS A 44 14.91 -33.70 14.03
CA HIS A 44 15.61 -33.07 15.16
C HIS A 44 14.77 -33.03 16.44
N LEU A 45 13.55 -33.57 16.41
CA LEU A 45 12.68 -33.61 17.58
C LEU A 45 13.21 -34.58 18.62
N ASP A 46 13.38 -34.09 19.84
CA ASP A 46 13.82 -34.90 20.97
C ASP A 46 12.65 -35.71 21.53
N TRP A 47 12.46 -36.93 21.01
CA TRP A 47 11.35 -37.80 21.40
C TRP A 47 11.39 -38.23 22.87
N GLN A 48 12.55 -38.14 23.55
CA GLN A 48 12.62 -38.40 24.99
C GLN A 48 11.89 -37.32 25.79
N LYS A 49 11.91 -36.06 25.31
CA LYS A 49 11.15 -34.96 25.91
C LYS A 49 9.67 -34.96 25.53
N VAL A 50 9.31 -35.69 24.47
CA VAL A 50 7.94 -35.86 24.00
C VAL A 50 7.26 -37.06 24.67
N ALA A 51 8.03 -38.00 25.24
CA ALA A 51 7.49 -39.11 26.02
C ALA A 51 6.74 -38.59 27.25
N PHE A 52 5.60 -39.21 27.57
CA PHE A 52 4.76 -38.82 28.70
C PHE A 52 3.98 -40.02 29.23
N ASN A 53 3.60 -39.98 30.51
CA ASN A 53 2.91 -41.07 31.20
C ASN A 53 3.65 -42.42 31.01
N SER A 54 2.93 -43.47 30.61
CA SER A 54 3.46 -44.79 30.28
C SER A 54 3.90 -44.94 28.81
N TYR A 55 3.86 -43.86 28.02
CA TYR A 55 4.23 -43.89 26.60
C TYR A 55 5.71 -43.56 26.42
N THR A 56 6.45 -44.52 25.87
CA THR A 56 7.87 -44.34 25.55
C THR A 56 8.07 -43.44 24.33
N ALA A 57 9.27 -42.89 24.19
CA ALA A 57 9.66 -42.06 23.04
C ALA A 57 9.34 -42.71 21.68
N GLU A 58 9.56 -44.03 21.56
CA GLU A 58 9.29 -44.76 20.31
C GLU A 58 7.79 -44.94 20.06
N MET A 59 6.99 -45.16 21.11
CA MET A 59 5.52 -45.22 20.99
C MET A 59 4.94 -43.88 20.54
N CYS A 60 5.42 -42.77 21.12
CA CYS A 60 5.03 -41.40 20.73
C CYS A 60 5.36 -41.11 19.26
N LYS A 61 6.57 -41.50 18.82
CA LYS A 61 7.04 -41.33 17.44
C LYS A 61 6.22 -42.17 16.45
N GLN A 62 5.98 -43.43 16.75
CA GLN A 62 5.14 -44.31 15.91
C GLN A 62 3.73 -43.75 15.80
N LYS A 63 3.16 -43.26 16.90
CA LYS A 63 1.81 -42.69 16.89
C LYS A 63 1.71 -41.41 16.07
N TRP A 64 2.70 -40.53 16.17
CA TRP A 64 2.81 -39.36 15.30
C TRP A 64 2.88 -39.75 13.80
N GLN A 65 3.64 -40.78 13.45
CA GLN A 65 3.72 -41.27 12.08
C GLN A 65 2.38 -41.81 11.54
N GLU A 66 1.54 -42.41 12.39
CA GLU A 66 0.19 -42.82 12.02
C GLU A 66 -0.73 -41.61 11.78
N VAL A 67 -0.75 -40.67 12.72
CA VAL A 67 -1.60 -39.46 12.62
C VAL A 67 -1.20 -38.59 11.43
N SER A 68 0.11 -38.42 11.20
CA SER A 68 0.64 -37.61 10.10
C SER A 68 0.31 -38.16 8.69
N LYS A 69 -0.03 -39.44 8.55
CA LYS A 69 -0.50 -40.03 7.28
C LYS A 69 -1.92 -39.58 6.91
N GLU A 70 -2.74 -39.28 7.91
CA GLU A 70 -4.16 -38.96 7.73
C GLU A 70 -4.42 -37.47 7.48
N ILE A 71 -3.41 -36.63 7.71
CA ILE A 71 -3.40 -35.18 7.45
C ILE A 71 -2.59 -34.83 6.19
N ARG A 72 -2.79 -33.61 5.68
CA ARG A 72 -2.04 -33.16 4.50
C ARG A 72 -0.63 -32.76 4.91
N LYS A 73 0.35 -33.19 4.11
CA LYS A 73 1.76 -32.86 4.31
C LYS A 73 2.05 -31.42 3.84
N PHE A 74 1.71 -30.44 4.68
CA PHE A 74 2.05 -29.02 4.51
C PHE A 74 3.36 -28.62 5.23
N ARG A 75 3.65 -27.33 5.40
CA ARG A 75 5.02 -26.79 5.42
C ARG A 75 5.79 -27.11 6.71
N THR A 76 5.52 -26.44 7.83
CA THR A 76 6.28 -26.57 9.09
C THR A 76 5.66 -27.62 10.00
N LEU A 77 6.41 -28.15 10.97
CA LEU A 77 5.89 -29.16 11.89
C LEU A 77 4.82 -28.56 12.82
N THR A 78 4.95 -27.29 13.19
CA THR A 78 3.92 -26.56 13.95
C THR A 78 2.58 -26.50 13.21
N GLU A 79 2.57 -26.20 11.90
CA GLU A 79 1.33 -26.20 11.10
C GLU A 79 0.70 -27.61 11.04
N LEU A 80 1.53 -28.66 10.91
CA LEU A 80 1.06 -30.04 10.89
C LEU A 80 0.45 -30.48 12.23
N ILE A 81 1.00 -30.01 13.35
CA ILE A 81 0.47 -30.31 14.69
C ILE A 81 -0.94 -29.72 14.84
N VAL A 82 -1.19 -28.50 14.35
CA VAL A 82 -2.54 -27.90 14.37
C VAL A 82 -3.52 -28.72 13.52
N ASP A 83 -3.11 -29.11 12.30
CA ASP A 83 -3.94 -29.97 11.45
C ASP A 83 -4.19 -31.36 12.09
N ALA A 84 -3.21 -31.91 12.80
CA ALA A 84 -3.33 -33.16 13.56
C ALA A 84 -4.31 -33.03 14.72
N GLN A 85 -4.27 -31.93 15.48
CA GLN A 85 -5.21 -31.64 16.57
C GLN A 85 -6.65 -31.56 16.02
N ASP A 86 -6.84 -30.87 14.90
CA ASP A 86 -8.13 -30.76 14.20
C ASP A 86 -8.64 -32.12 13.72
N TYR A 87 -7.76 -32.98 13.20
CA TYR A 87 -8.10 -34.33 12.76
C TYR A 87 -8.49 -35.24 13.92
N ILE A 88 -7.75 -35.21 15.03
CA ILE A 88 -8.02 -36.03 16.22
C ILE A 88 -9.35 -35.63 16.86
N LYS A 89 -9.64 -34.33 16.93
CA LYS A 89 -10.94 -33.83 17.44
C LYS A 89 -12.08 -34.18 16.50
N ASN A 90 -11.92 -33.97 15.19
CA ASN A 90 -12.98 -34.17 14.20
C ASN A 90 -12.50 -35.05 13.01
N PRO A 91 -12.41 -36.39 13.17
CA PRO A 91 -11.84 -37.29 12.14
C PRO A 91 -12.58 -37.29 10.80
N TYR A 92 -13.86 -36.91 10.82
CA TYR A 92 -14.75 -36.88 9.66
C TYR A 92 -14.90 -35.49 9.03
N LYS A 93 -14.17 -34.47 9.48
CA LYS A 93 -14.27 -33.10 8.95
C LYS A 93 -13.88 -33.03 7.46
N GLY A 94 -14.54 -32.15 6.71
CA GLY A 94 -14.22 -31.89 5.30
C GLY A 94 -14.47 -33.08 4.35
N LYS A 95 -13.44 -33.53 3.61
CA LYS A 95 -13.61 -34.55 2.55
C LYS A 95 -14.03 -35.94 3.07
N LYS A 96 -13.78 -36.23 4.35
CA LYS A 96 -14.10 -37.50 5.00
C LYS A 96 -15.53 -37.55 5.56
N ILE A 97 -16.30 -36.46 5.47
CA ILE A 97 -17.66 -36.39 6.04
C ILE A 97 -18.59 -37.47 5.49
N LYS A 98 -18.42 -37.81 4.20
CA LYS A 98 -19.18 -38.86 3.52
C LYS A 98 -18.86 -40.28 4.01
N LYS A 99 -17.81 -40.44 4.81
CA LYS A 99 -17.42 -41.71 5.45
C LYS A 99 -17.94 -41.82 6.89
N HIS A 100 -18.57 -40.77 7.43
CA HIS A 100 -19.13 -40.82 8.77
C HIS A 100 -20.24 -41.89 8.81
N PRO A 101 -20.28 -42.76 9.84
CA PRO A 101 -21.26 -43.84 9.95
C PRO A 101 -22.70 -43.35 9.80
N ASP A 102 -23.02 -42.24 10.45
CA ASP A 102 -24.36 -41.62 10.43
C ASP A 102 -24.61 -40.71 9.22
N PHE A 103 -23.65 -40.53 8.31
CA PHE A 103 -23.86 -39.67 7.14
C PHE A 103 -24.86 -40.32 6.18
N PRO A 104 -26.01 -39.67 5.89
CA PRO A 104 -27.02 -40.26 5.03
C PRO A 104 -26.47 -40.51 3.62
N LYS A 105 -26.73 -41.70 3.08
CA LYS A 105 -26.34 -42.05 1.71
C LYS A 105 -27.36 -41.49 0.73
N LYS A 106 -26.88 -40.93 -0.38
CA LYS A 106 -27.76 -40.38 -1.42
C LYS A 106 -28.71 -41.46 -1.96
N PRO A 107 -29.99 -41.13 -2.19
CA PRO A 107 -30.94 -42.06 -2.78
C PRO A 107 -30.50 -42.45 -4.20
N LEU A 108 -30.73 -43.70 -4.57
CA LEU A 108 -30.42 -44.20 -5.91
C LEU A 108 -31.39 -43.59 -6.92
N THR A 109 -30.87 -42.95 -7.97
CA THR A 109 -31.73 -42.46 -9.07
C THR A 109 -32.52 -43.62 -9.70
N PRO A 110 -33.67 -43.36 -10.35
CA PRO A 110 -34.53 -44.41 -10.91
C PRO A 110 -33.79 -45.43 -11.79
N TYR A 111 -32.89 -44.94 -12.65
CA TYR A 111 -32.05 -45.80 -13.48
C TYR A 111 -31.08 -46.66 -12.66
N PHE A 112 -30.34 -46.06 -11.72
CA PHE A 112 -29.40 -46.80 -10.88
C PHE A 112 -30.10 -47.84 -9.99
N ARG A 113 -31.33 -47.57 -9.54
CA ARG A 113 -32.15 -48.53 -8.81
C ARG A 113 -32.51 -49.74 -9.68
N PHE A 114 -32.97 -49.50 -10.90
CA PHE A 114 -33.19 -50.54 -11.90
C PHE A 114 -31.90 -51.32 -12.22
N PHE A 115 -30.79 -50.61 -12.42
CA PHE A 115 -29.49 -51.20 -12.72
C PHE A 115 -29.04 -52.14 -11.60
N MET A 116 -29.12 -51.73 -10.34
CA MET A 116 -28.73 -52.58 -9.20
C MET A 116 -29.64 -53.82 -9.07
N GLU A 117 -30.95 -53.68 -9.28
CA GLU A 117 -31.90 -54.80 -9.21
C GLU A 117 -31.67 -55.84 -10.32
N LYS A 118 -31.34 -55.37 -11.54
CA LYS A 118 -31.22 -56.25 -12.71
C LYS A 118 -29.80 -56.72 -12.99
N ARG A 119 -28.77 -55.97 -12.59
CA ARG A 119 -27.36 -56.32 -12.84
C ARG A 119 -27.01 -57.70 -12.29
N ALA A 120 -27.38 -57.99 -11.03
CA ALA A 120 -27.04 -59.28 -10.43
C ALA A 120 -27.66 -60.47 -11.19
N LYS A 121 -28.87 -60.29 -11.75
CA LYS A 121 -29.55 -61.31 -12.55
C LYS A 121 -28.89 -61.50 -13.91
N TYR A 122 -28.60 -60.40 -14.59
CA TYR A 122 -27.96 -60.45 -15.91
C TYR A 122 -26.49 -60.86 -15.85
N ALA A 123 -25.78 -60.58 -14.76
CA ALA A 123 -24.42 -61.08 -14.53
C ALA A 123 -24.39 -62.60 -14.37
N LYS A 124 -25.43 -63.19 -13.76
CA LYS A 124 -25.59 -64.65 -13.67
C LYS A 124 -26.03 -65.29 -14.99
N LEU A 125 -26.84 -64.60 -15.78
CA LEU A 125 -27.29 -65.07 -17.10
C LEU A 125 -26.20 -64.92 -18.18
N HIS A 126 -25.27 -64.00 -17.98
CA HIS A 126 -24.14 -63.79 -18.88
C HIS A 126 -22.81 -63.71 -18.10
N PRO A 127 -22.34 -64.83 -17.51
CA PRO A 127 -21.11 -64.86 -16.71
C PRO A 127 -19.85 -64.48 -17.50
N GLU A 128 -19.85 -64.70 -18.81
CA GLU A 128 -18.74 -64.38 -19.72
C GLU A 128 -18.77 -62.92 -20.21
N MET A 129 -19.87 -62.18 -19.99
CA MET A 129 -19.95 -60.79 -20.44
C MET A 129 -19.29 -59.83 -19.45
N SER A 130 -18.54 -58.87 -20.01
CA SER A 130 -17.89 -57.83 -19.23
C SER A 130 -18.92 -56.94 -18.52
N ASN A 131 -18.55 -56.41 -17.35
CA ASN A 131 -19.39 -55.44 -16.63
C ASN A 131 -19.71 -54.18 -17.46
N LEU A 132 -18.82 -53.81 -18.39
CA LEU A 132 -19.02 -52.69 -19.29
C LEU A 132 -20.17 -52.97 -20.27
N ASP A 133 -20.19 -54.17 -20.86
CA ASP A 133 -21.21 -54.56 -21.84
C ASP A 133 -22.56 -54.82 -21.16
N LEU A 134 -22.53 -55.41 -19.96
CA LEU A 134 -23.71 -55.51 -19.11
C LEU A 134 -24.33 -54.14 -18.81
N THR A 135 -23.50 -53.12 -18.56
CA THR A 135 -23.98 -51.75 -18.31
C THR A 135 -24.59 -51.13 -19.56
N LYS A 136 -24.04 -51.34 -20.75
CA LYS A 136 -24.63 -50.88 -22.02
C LYS A 136 -26.00 -51.53 -22.26
N ILE A 137 -26.11 -52.84 -22.04
CA ILE A 137 -27.36 -53.60 -22.23
C ILE A 137 -28.44 -53.10 -21.26
N LEU A 138 -28.12 -52.96 -19.97
CA LEU A 138 -29.07 -52.46 -18.97
C LEU A 138 -29.47 -51.00 -19.21
N SER A 139 -28.56 -50.17 -19.71
CA SER A 139 -28.88 -48.79 -20.13
C SER A 139 -29.91 -48.77 -21.26
N LYS A 140 -29.72 -49.62 -22.28
CA LYS A 140 -30.66 -49.75 -23.41
C LYS A 140 -32.02 -50.30 -22.95
N LYS A 141 -32.02 -51.36 -22.14
CA LYS A 141 -33.23 -51.95 -21.56
C LYS A 141 -34.02 -50.97 -20.69
N TYR A 142 -33.33 -50.09 -19.94
CA TYR A 142 -34.01 -49.05 -19.16
C TYR A 142 -34.66 -47.99 -20.05
N ARG A 143 -34.02 -47.60 -21.16
CA ARG A 143 -34.59 -46.64 -22.12
C ARG A 143 -35.87 -47.19 -22.75
N GLU A 144 -35.86 -48.47 -23.11
CA GLU A 144 -36.96 -49.22 -23.72
C GLU A 144 -38.08 -49.61 -22.73
N LEU A 145 -37.90 -49.39 -21.42
CA LEU A 145 -38.95 -49.72 -20.44
C LEU A 145 -40.18 -48.82 -20.63
N PRO A 146 -41.40 -49.38 -20.56
CA PRO A 146 -42.63 -48.61 -20.53
C PRO A 146 -42.67 -47.63 -19.36
N ASP A 147 -43.26 -46.47 -19.57
CA ASP A 147 -43.31 -45.40 -18.56
C ASP A 147 -44.03 -45.84 -17.28
N LYS A 148 -45.03 -46.73 -17.38
CA LYS A 148 -45.69 -47.34 -16.23
C LYS A 148 -44.72 -48.12 -15.32
N LYS A 149 -43.73 -48.80 -15.90
CA LYS A 149 -42.69 -49.53 -15.13
C LYS A 149 -41.60 -48.59 -14.62
N LYS A 150 -41.26 -47.54 -15.39
CA LYS A 150 -40.35 -46.48 -14.93
C LYS A 150 -40.93 -45.70 -13.75
N LYS A 151 -42.25 -45.46 -13.76
CA LYS A 151 -42.97 -44.73 -12.70
C LYS A 151 -42.69 -45.29 -11.31
N LYS A 152 -42.70 -46.62 -11.16
CA LYS A 152 -42.31 -47.29 -9.90
C LYS A 152 -40.94 -46.85 -9.40
N TYR A 153 -39.92 -46.87 -10.27
CA TYR A 153 -38.56 -46.47 -9.90
C TYR A 153 -38.44 -44.97 -9.60
N VAL A 154 -39.28 -44.15 -10.22
CA VAL A 154 -39.39 -42.71 -9.94
C VAL A 154 -40.02 -42.46 -8.57
N GLU A 155 -41.14 -43.11 -8.27
CA GLU A 155 -41.84 -43.01 -6.97
C GLU A 155 -40.95 -43.51 -5.82
N ASP A 156 -40.25 -44.63 -6.01
CA ASP A 156 -39.26 -45.13 -5.04
C ASP A 156 -38.12 -44.12 -4.79
N PHE A 157 -37.61 -43.48 -5.85
CA PHE A 157 -36.58 -42.45 -5.72
C PHE A 157 -37.09 -41.22 -4.96
N LEU A 158 -38.33 -40.79 -5.19
CA LEU A 158 -38.93 -39.66 -4.48
C LEU A 158 -39.10 -39.96 -2.99
N ARG A 159 -39.56 -41.16 -2.64
CA ARG A 159 -39.67 -41.63 -1.26
C ARG A 159 -38.30 -41.72 -0.56
N ASP A 160 -37.31 -42.33 -1.21
CA ASP A 160 -35.94 -42.44 -0.69
C ASP A 160 -35.28 -41.04 -0.59
N LYS A 161 -35.67 -40.09 -1.45
CA LYS A 161 -35.22 -38.70 -1.38
C LYS A 161 -35.81 -37.97 -0.18
N GLU A 162 -37.08 -38.19 0.13
CA GLU A 162 -37.72 -37.61 1.32
C GLU A 162 -37.08 -38.15 2.61
N SER A 163 -36.93 -39.47 2.72
CA SER A 163 -36.24 -40.07 3.88
C SER A 163 -34.79 -39.59 3.99
N PHE A 164 -34.08 -39.44 2.88
CA PHE A 164 -32.75 -38.85 2.85
C PHE A 164 -32.74 -37.40 3.37
N VAL A 165 -33.73 -36.58 3.01
CA VAL A 165 -33.84 -35.20 3.53
C VAL A 165 -34.05 -35.20 5.04
N THR A 166 -34.95 -36.04 5.56
CA THR A 166 -35.18 -36.18 7.01
C THR A 166 -33.95 -36.67 7.76
N SER A 167 -33.30 -37.73 7.27
CA SER A 167 -32.05 -38.22 7.86
C SER A 167 -30.92 -37.20 7.78
N MET A 168 -30.86 -36.42 6.70
CA MET A 168 -29.89 -35.33 6.54
C MET A 168 -30.14 -34.19 7.52
N MET A 169 -31.41 -33.89 7.82
CA MET A 169 -31.78 -32.91 8.84
C MET A 169 -31.32 -33.38 10.23
N LYS A 170 -31.64 -34.61 10.62
CA LYS A 170 -31.16 -35.20 11.89
C LYS A 170 -29.63 -35.23 12.00
N PHE A 171 -28.93 -35.54 10.89
CA PHE A 171 -27.47 -35.51 10.87
C PHE A 171 -26.90 -34.10 11.07
N ARG A 172 -27.56 -33.07 10.53
CA ARG A 172 -27.15 -31.67 10.75
C ARG A 172 -27.33 -31.24 12.20
N GLU A 173 -28.40 -31.68 12.84
CA GLU A 173 -28.69 -31.40 14.26
C GLU A 173 -27.73 -32.12 15.20
N ALA A 174 -27.43 -33.40 14.93
CA ALA A 174 -26.55 -34.21 15.77
C ALA A 174 -25.05 -33.87 15.61
N HIS A 175 -24.65 -33.33 14.46
CA HIS A 175 -23.25 -33.04 14.14
C HIS A 175 -23.05 -31.62 13.57
N PRO A 176 -23.35 -30.56 14.35
CA PRO A 176 -23.25 -29.17 13.91
C PRO A 176 -21.82 -28.81 13.48
N ASP A 177 -20.79 -29.20 14.25
CA ASP A 177 -19.38 -28.91 13.98
C ASP A 177 -18.87 -29.49 12.66
N LEU A 178 -19.39 -30.67 12.27
CA LEU A 178 -19.04 -31.31 11.01
C LEU A 178 -19.74 -30.64 9.83
N MET A 179 -20.97 -30.16 10.05
CA MET A 179 -21.77 -29.47 9.04
C MET A 179 -21.29 -28.03 8.81
N GLU A 180 -20.83 -27.33 9.83
CA GLU A 180 -20.31 -25.96 9.72
C GLU A 180 -19.11 -25.87 8.75
N SER A 181 -18.28 -26.92 8.72
CA SER A 181 -17.19 -27.06 7.74
C SER A 181 -17.68 -27.19 6.28
N MET A 182 -18.90 -27.67 6.07
CA MET A 182 -19.56 -27.81 4.76
C MET A 182 -20.37 -26.55 4.41
N THR A 183 -20.96 -25.86 5.38
CA THR A 183 -21.74 -24.60 5.19
C THR A 183 -20.87 -23.35 5.07
N LYS A 184 -19.59 -23.38 5.47
CA LYS A 184 -18.59 -22.35 5.05
C LYS A 184 -18.47 -22.22 3.53
N LYS A 185 -19.07 -23.13 2.75
CA LYS A 185 -19.23 -23.03 1.29
C LYS A 185 -20.64 -22.68 0.79
N GLY A 186 -21.64 -22.41 1.65
CA GLY A 186 -22.91 -21.90 1.15
C GLY A 186 -24.10 -21.91 2.12
N SER A 187 -24.16 -20.97 3.07
CA SER A 187 -25.47 -20.30 3.22
C SER A 187 -25.41 -18.81 3.53
N ASN A 188 -24.40 -18.29 4.26
CA ASN A 188 -24.39 -16.86 4.60
C ASN A 188 -23.13 -16.07 4.20
N VAL A 189 -22.06 -16.72 3.72
CA VAL A 189 -20.88 -15.99 3.21
C VAL A 189 -21.16 -15.55 1.77
N PRO A 190 -21.03 -14.24 1.44
CA PRO A 190 -21.16 -13.76 0.06
C PRO A 190 -20.30 -14.57 -0.93
N GLU A 191 -20.84 -14.88 -2.11
CA GLU A 191 -20.10 -15.63 -3.14
C GLU A 191 -19.00 -14.75 -3.76
N LYS A 192 -17.81 -15.32 -3.95
CA LYS A 192 -16.71 -14.62 -4.62
C LYS A 192 -17.09 -14.19 -6.04
N PRO A 193 -16.66 -12.99 -6.46
CA PRO A 193 -17.00 -12.46 -7.77
C PRO A 193 -16.36 -13.31 -8.88
N LYS A 194 -17.10 -13.46 -9.98
CA LYS A 194 -16.68 -14.26 -11.13
C LYS A 194 -15.73 -13.47 -12.01
N THR A 195 -14.78 -14.16 -12.64
CA THR A 195 -13.86 -13.53 -13.61
C THR A 195 -14.61 -13.15 -14.90
N PRO A 196 -14.07 -12.22 -15.72
CA PRO A 196 -14.69 -11.85 -17.00
C PRO A 196 -14.95 -13.07 -17.90
N GLN A 197 -13.97 -13.97 -18.00
CA GLN A 197 -14.10 -15.22 -18.74
C GLN A 197 -15.20 -16.12 -18.18
N GLN A 198 -15.32 -16.24 -16.85
CA GLN A 198 -16.36 -17.08 -16.22
C GLN A 198 -17.76 -16.50 -16.46
N LEU A 199 -17.91 -15.18 -16.40
CA LEU A 199 -19.18 -14.51 -16.67
C LEU A 199 -19.62 -14.72 -18.11
N TRP A 200 -18.71 -14.52 -19.06
CA TRP A 200 -18.96 -14.78 -20.47
C TRP A 200 -19.24 -16.27 -20.71
N TYR A 201 -18.43 -17.18 -20.16
CA TYR A 201 -18.62 -18.62 -20.32
C TYR A 201 -19.98 -19.08 -19.80
N ASN A 202 -20.42 -18.58 -18.64
CA ASN A 202 -21.73 -18.94 -18.09
C ASN A 202 -22.88 -18.39 -18.95
N HIS A 203 -22.71 -17.20 -19.52
CA HIS A 203 -23.67 -16.61 -20.46
C HIS A 203 -23.77 -17.45 -21.74
N GLU A 204 -22.64 -17.69 -22.39
CA GLU A 204 -22.62 -18.45 -23.64
C GLU A 204 -22.98 -19.92 -23.44
N LYS A 205 -22.60 -20.54 -22.31
CA LYS A 205 -23.00 -21.92 -21.99
C LYS A 205 -24.52 -22.07 -21.94
N LYS A 206 -25.24 -21.08 -21.39
CA LYS A 206 -26.72 -21.10 -21.38
C LYS A 206 -27.28 -21.03 -22.80
N ALA A 207 -26.74 -20.15 -23.65
CA ALA A 207 -27.15 -20.05 -25.05
C ALA A 207 -26.81 -21.31 -25.87
N PHE A 208 -25.62 -21.87 -25.64
CA PHE A 208 -25.13 -23.08 -26.29
C PHE A 208 -25.97 -24.30 -25.91
N LEU A 209 -26.32 -24.46 -24.64
CA LEU A 209 -27.17 -25.57 -24.20
C LEU A 209 -28.62 -25.45 -24.69
N LYS A 210 -29.11 -24.21 -24.89
CA LYS A 210 -30.42 -23.96 -25.50
C LYS A 210 -30.47 -24.40 -26.97
N THR A 211 -29.36 -24.24 -27.70
CA THR A 211 -29.27 -24.61 -29.13
C THR A 211 -28.83 -26.06 -29.34
N ARG A 212 -28.05 -26.63 -28.42
CA ARG A 212 -27.58 -28.01 -28.45
C ARG A 212 -27.77 -28.68 -27.07
N PRO A 213 -28.99 -29.17 -26.79
CA PRO A 213 -29.30 -29.79 -25.49
C PRO A 213 -28.54 -31.10 -25.23
N ASP A 214 -28.06 -31.74 -26.30
CA ASP A 214 -27.33 -33.01 -26.32
C ASP A 214 -25.80 -32.85 -26.19
N ALA A 215 -25.28 -31.62 -26.25
CA ALA A 215 -23.85 -31.36 -26.25
C ALA A 215 -23.18 -31.76 -24.92
N THR A 216 -22.04 -32.46 -25.02
CA THR A 216 -21.28 -32.87 -23.85
C THR A 216 -20.63 -31.66 -23.17
N THR A 217 -20.45 -31.72 -21.86
CA THR A 217 -19.74 -30.66 -21.11
C THR A 217 -18.32 -30.41 -21.65
N LYS A 218 -17.66 -31.43 -22.19
CA LYS A 218 -16.34 -31.32 -22.84
C LYS A 218 -16.42 -30.45 -24.10
N ASP A 219 -17.38 -30.76 -24.99
CA ASP A 219 -17.57 -30.05 -26.26
C ASP A 219 -17.90 -28.57 -26.05
N ILE A 220 -18.75 -28.28 -25.05
CA ILE A 220 -19.07 -26.91 -24.64
C ILE A 220 -17.81 -26.18 -24.17
N LYS A 221 -17.00 -26.81 -23.32
CA LYS A 221 -15.79 -26.21 -22.77
C LYS A 221 -14.77 -25.89 -23.87
N ASP A 222 -14.55 -26.84 -24.78
CA ASP A 222 -13.57 -26.70 -25.85
C ASP A 222 -14.00 -25.65 -26.89
N SER A 223 -15.28 -25.63 -27.27
CA SER A 223 -15.84 -24.63 -28.19
C SER A 223 -15.80 -23.21 -27.61
N LEU A 224 -16.31 -23.03 -26.39
CA LEU A 224 -16.34 -21.71 -25.74
C LEU A 224 -14.93 -21.25 -25.36
N GLY A 225 -14.01 -22.15 -24.99
CA GLY A 225 -12.62 -21.80 -24.70
C GLY A 225 -11.94 -21.11 -25.89
N LYS A 226 -12.12 -21.66 -27.10
CA LYS A 226 -11.59 -21.06 -28.35
C LYS A 226 -12.24 -19.70 -28.64
N GLN A 227 -13.56 -19.60 -28.53
CA GLN A 227 -14.28 -18.36 -28.77
C GLN A 227 -13.82 -17.22 -27.85
N TRP A 228 -13.55 -17.48 -26.56
CA TRP A 228 -13.02 -16.46 -25.63
C TRP A 228 -11.72 -15.83 -26.14
N THR A 229 -10.79 -16.64 -26.65
CA THR A 229 -9.50 -16.17 -27.17
C THR A 229 -9.62 -15.35 -28.46
N GLN A 230 -10.72 -15.51 -29.19
CA GLN A 230 -11.02 -14.79 -30.43
C GLN A 230 -11.99 -13.62 -30.24
N LEU A 231 -12.49 -13.38 -29.02
CA LEU A 231 -13.34 -12.22 -28.75
C LEU A 231 -12.59 -10.92 -29.00
N SER A 232 -13.27 -9.97 -29.63
CA SER A 232 -12.78 -8.61 -29.79
C SER A 232 -12.64 -7.90 -28.44
N ASP A 233 -11.73 -6.94 -28.39
CA ASP A 233 -11.44 -6.14 -27.21
C ASP A 233 -12.69 -5.42 -26.66
N LYS A 234 -13.55 -4.89 -27.54
CA LYS A 234 -14.84 -4.27 -27.15
C LYS A 234 -15.76 -5.26 -26.43
N LYS A 235 -15.84 -6.51 -26.91
CA LYS A 235 -16.66 -7.55 -26.26
C LYS A 235 -16.04 -8.01 -24.95
N ARG A 236 -14.72 -8.15 -24.88
CA ARG A 236 -14.00 -8.48 -23.63
C ARG A 236 -14.20 -7.40 -22.57
N LEU A 237 -14.13 -6.13 -22.96
CA LEU A 237 -14.29 -5.01 -22.06
C LEU A 237 -15.66 -5.01 -21.36
N LYS A 238 -16.74 -5.36 -22.07
CA LYS A 238 -18.07 -5.54 -21.46
C LYS A 238 -18.05 -6.51 -20.27
N TRP A 239 -17.37 -7.63 -20.40
CA TRP A 239 -17.28 -8.64 -19.33
C TRP A 239 -16.31 -8.24 -18.23
N ILE A 240 -15.27 -7.47 -18.57
CA ILE A 240 -14.34 -6.87 -17.60
C ILE A 240 -15.09 -5.89 -16.70
N THR A 241 -15.84 -4.94 -17.28
CA THR A 241 -16.66 -3.98 -16.53
C THR A 241 -17.66 -4.71 -15.63
N LYS A 242 -18.37 -5.71 -16.16
CA LYS A 242 -19.33 -6.50 -15.37
C LYS A 242 -18.67 -7.27 -14.21
N SER A 243 -17.46 -7.80 -14.41
CA SER A 243 -16.71 -8.47 -13.35
C SER A 243 -16.26 -7.51 -12.25
N LEU A 244 -15.83 -6.29 -12.63
CA LEU A 244 -15.44 -5.25 -11.70
C LEU A 244 -16.63 -4.74 -10.87
N GLU A 245 -17.79 -4.58 -11.49
CA GLU A 245 -19.04 -4.21 -10.80
C GLU A 245 -19.46 -5.28 -9.79
N GLN A 246 -19.47 -6.56 -10.19
CA GLN A 246 -19.74 -7.67 -9.25
C GLN A 246 -18.73 -7.72 -8.10
N ARG A 247 -17.48 -7.37 -8.36
CA ARG A 247 -16.45 -7.28 -7.32
C ARG A 247 -16.75 -6.15 -6.34
N LYS A 248 -17.16 -4.97 -6.82
CA LYS A 248 -17.54 -3.84 -5.96
C LYS A 248 -18.69 -4.22 -5.02
N VAL A 249 -19.76 -4.82 -5.56
CA VAL A 249 -20.89 -5.32 -4.76
C VAL A 249 -20.45 -6.39 -3.76
N TYR A 250 -19.54 -7.30 -4.16
CA TYR A 250 -18.97 -8.28 -3.24
C TYR A 250 -18.16 -7.63 -2.12
N GLU A 251 -17.36 -6.61 -2.41
CA GLU A 251 -16.57 -5.88 -1.42
C GLU A 251 -17.48 -5.16 -0.41
N GLU A 252 -18.57 -4.55 -0.86
CA GLU A 252 -19.59 -3.91 0.00
C GLU A 252 -20.31 -4.94 0.88
N THR A 253 -20.89 -5.98 0.28
CA THR A 253 -21.57 -7.06 1.02
C THR A 253 -20.66 -7.81 2.00
N MET A 254 -19.38 -7.99 1.65
CA MET A 254 -18.40 -8.59 2.57
C MET A 254 -18.04 -7.67 3.73
N ARG A 255 -18.02 -6.34 3.54
CA ARG A 255 -17.79 -5.37 4.63
C ARG A 255 -18.93 -5.43 5.64
N GLU A 256 -20.17 -5.43 5.17
CA GLU A 256 -21.37 -5.59 6.01
C GLU A 256 -21.35 -6.93 6.74
N TYR A 257 -21.01 -8.02 6.04
CA TYR A 257 -20.92 -9.35 6.63
C TYR A 257 -19.86 -9.44 7.74
N ILE A 258 -18.69 -8.80 7.56
CA ILE A 258 -17.63 -8.76 8.59
C ILE A 258 -18.06 -7.92 9.79
N GLN A 259 -18.79 -6.83 9.57
CA GLN A 259 -19.34 -6.02 10.67
C GLN A 259 -20.36 -6.82 11.50
N GLN A 260 -21.14 -7.70 10.86
CA GLN A 260 -22.12 -8.57 11.51
C GLN A 260 -21.51 -9.82 12.16
N HIS A 261 -20.29 -10.20 11.77
CA HIS A 261 -19.60 -11.41 12.23
C HIS A 261 -18.14 -11.13 12.64
N PRO A 262 -17.91 -10.36 13.74
CA PRO A 262 -16.57 -10.02 14.23
C PRO A 262 -15.73 -11.25 14.64
N GLU A 263 -16.35 -12.41 14.90
CA GLU A 263 -15.70 -13.67 15.25
C GLU A 263 -14.91 -14.33 14.10
N LEU A 264 -15.16 -13.93 12.85
CA LEU A 264 -14.60 -14.60 11.67
C LEU A 264 -13.14 -14.19 11.33
N ASN A 265 -12.55 -13.20 12.02
CA ASN A 265 -11.15 -12.78 11.87
C ASN A 265 -10.67 -12.70 10.40
N MET A 266 -11.51 -12.18 9.49
CA MET A 266 -11.21 -12.07 8.06
C MET A 266 -10.47 -10.76 7.78
N THR A 267 -9.30 -10.83 7.14
CA THR A 267 -8.51 -9.63 6.84
C THR A 267 -8.96 -8.95 5.54
N ALA A 268 -8.78 -7.64 5.40
CA ALA A 268 -9.10 -6.90 4.17
C ALA A 268 -8.38 -7.49 2.92
N ASP A 269 -7.18 -8.04 3.09
CA ASP A 269 -6.42 -8.69 2.01
C ASP A 269 -7.05 -9.99 1.50
N ASP A 270 -7.92 -10.64 2.29
CA ASP A 270 -8.65 -11.83 1.87
C ASP A 270 -9.83 -11.53 0.96
N ILE A 271 -10.35 -10.30 1.04
CA ILE A 271 -11.51 -9.79 0.28
C ILE A 271 -11.06 -9.23 -1.07
N VAL A 272 -9.95 -8.48 -1.12
CA VAL A 272 -9.54 -7.62 -2.26
C VAL A 272 -8.64 -8.35 -3.28
N LYS A 273 -8.90 -9.64 -3.57
CA LYS A 273 -8.15 -10.35 -4.63
C LYS A 273 -8.69 -9.98 -6.01
N SER A 274 -7.83 -9.41 -6.86
CA SER A 274 -8.20 -8.99 -8.21
C SER A 274 -8.78 -10.15 -9.04
N THR A 275 -9.93 -9.89 -9.67
CA THR A 275 -10.63 -10.81 -10.58
C THR A 275 -10.08 -10.80 -12.01
N LEU A 276 -9.21 -9.83 -12.33
CA LEU A 276 -8.68 -9.60 -13.67
C LEU A 276 -7.28 -10.18 -13.84
N THR A 277 -7.04 -10.77 -15.00
CA THR A 277 -5.70 -11.13 -15.49
C THR A 277 -4.91 -9.88 -15.88
N LYS A 278 -3.59 -10.02 -16.09
CA LYS A 278 -2.71 -8.92 -16.52
C LYS A 278 -3.16 -8.31 -17.87
N ALA A 279 -3.61 -9.15 -18.80
CA ALA A 279 -4.08 -8.71 -20.12
C ALA A 279 -5.44 -7.99 -20.02
N GLU A 280 -6.38 -8.50 -19.22
CA GLU A 280 -7.68 -7.84 -19.01
C GLU A 280 -7.53 -6.50 -18.29
N ARG A 281 -6.61 -6.41 -17.33
CA ARG A 281 -6.27 -5.15 -16.66
C ARG A 281 -5.71 -4.12 -17.64
N HIS A 282 -4.71 -4.50 -18.45
CA HIS A 282 -4.15 -3.61 -19.45
C HIS A 282 -5.20 -3.16 -20.47
N LEU A 283 -6.11 -4.06 -20.87
CA LEU A 283 -7.22 -3.70 -21.76
C LEU A 283 -8.17 -2.67 -21.12
N LYS A 284 -8.45 -2.79 -19.82
CA LYS A 284 -9.26 -1.82 -19.07
C LYS A 284 -8.54 -0.49 -18.88
N ASP A 285 -7.27 -0.52 -18.47
CA ASP A 285 -6.44 0.67 -18.32
C ASP A 285 -6.41 1.47 -19.64
N LYS A 286 -6.20 0.78 -20.76
CA LYS A 286 -6.22 1.39 -22.10
C LYS A 286 -7.57 1.99 -22.47
N SER A 287 -8.68 1.35 -22.12
CA SER A 287 -10.02 1.90 -22.40
C SER A 287 -10.38 3.10 -21.53
N ASP A 288 -9.80 3.18 -20.33
CA ASP A 288 -10.03 4.27 -19.39
C ASP A 288 -9.17 5.50 -19.72
N GLY A 289 -8.30 5.40 -20.73
CA GLY A 289 -7.34 6.45 -21.06
C GLY A 289 -6.17 6.52 -20.07
N ARG A 290 -5.95 5.48 -19.26
CA ARG A 290 -4.81 5.43 -18.35
C ARG A 290 -3.52 5.36 -19.18
N PRO A 291 -2.56 6.26 -18.96
CA PRO A 291 -1.31 6.27 -19.72
C PRO A 291 -0.49 5.00 -19.50
N ASP A 292 0.13 4.51 -20.58
CA ASP A 292 1.05 3.38 -20.52
C ASP A 292 2.41 3.81 -19.97
N LYS A 293 2.98 3.00 -19.06
CA LYS A 293 4.28 3.29 -18.47
C LYS A 293 5.38 3.28 -19.54
N PRO A 294 6.19 4.34 -19.63
CA PRO A 294 7.28 4.37 -20.59
C PRO A 294 8.38 3.37 -20.22
N PRO A 295 9.17 2.91 -21.20
CA PRO A 295 10.36 2.11 -20.93
C PRO A 295 11.30 2.81 -19.94
N PRO A 296 12.00 2.06 -19.06
CA PRO A 296 12.69 2.65 -17.90
C PRO A 296 14.02 3.35 -18.23
N ASN A 297 14.65 3.04 -19.37
CA ASN A 297 15.94 3.60 -19.78
C ASN A 297 16.06 3.66 -21.32
N GLY A 298 17.09 4.36 -21.81
CA GLY A 298 17.36 4.52 -23.25
C GLY A 298 17.49 3.19 -24.01
N TYR A 299 18.12 2.18 -23.41
CA TYR A 299 18.19 0.84 -24.02
C TYR A 299 16.82 0.21 -24.23
N SER A 300 15.95 0.30 -23.22
CA SER A 300 14.59 -0.27 -23.28
C SER A 300 13.71 0.47 -24.29
N MET A 301 13.91 1.78 -24.44
CA MET A 301 13.28 2.58 -25.50
C MET A 301 13.71 2.11 -26.89
N PHE A 302 15.01 1.93 -27.10
CA PHE A 302 15.55 1.38 -28.34
C PHE A 302 14.98 -0.01 -28.64
N CYS A 303 14.93 -0.89 -27.63
CA CYS A 303 14.35 -2.22 -27.76
C CYS A 303 12.87 -2.17 -28.15
N ALA A 304 12.08 -1.27 -27.55
CA ALA A 304 10.66 -1.13 -27.83
C ALA A 304 10.39 -0.67 -29.27
N GLU A 305 11.18 0.29 -29.76
CA GLU A 305 11.08 0.79 -31.15
C GLU A 305 11.50 -0.29 -32.15
N LEU A 306 12.62 -0.98 -31.88
CA LEU A 306 13.11 -2.03 -32.76
C LEU A 306 12.16 -3.26 -32.79
N MET A 307 11.59 -3.64 -31.65
CA MET A 307 10.60 -4.72 -31.57
C MET A 307 9.31 -4.40 -32.34
N SER A 308 8.93 -3.12 -32.41
CA SER A 308 7.73 -2.69 -33.13
C SER A 308 7.89 -2.78 -34.65
N ASN A 309 9.13 -2.65 -35.15
CA ASN A 309 9.47 -2.68 -36.57
C ASN A 309 9.73 -4.10 -37.13
N MET A 310 9.97 -5.10 -36.27
CA MET A 310 10.29 -6.48 -36.70
C MET A 310 9.26 -7.48 -36.17
N LYS A 311 8.00 -7.37 -36.61
CA LYS A 311 6.91 -8.21 -36.05
C LYS A 311 7.01 -9.70 -36.44
N ASP A 312 7.69 -10.01 -37.55
CA ASP A 312 7.78 -11.36 -38.12
C ASP A 312 8.87 -12.24 -37.50
N VAL A 313 9.77 -11.65 -36.71
CA VAL A 313 10.86 -12.36 -36.03
C VAL A 313 10.41 -12.77 -34.62
N PRO A 314 10.67 -14.01 -34.15
CA PRO A 314 10.31 -14.46 -32.80
C PRO A 314 10.83 -13.54 -31.68
N SER A 315 10.05 -13.37 -30.61
CA SER A 315 10.36 -12.37 -29.56
C SER A 315 11.71 -12.56 -28.86
N THR A 316 12.14 -13.80 -28.70
CA THR A 316 13.45 -14.15 -28.15
C THR A 316 14.58 -13.68 -29.05
N GLU A 317 14.46 -13.91 -30.36
CA GLU A 317 15.42 -13.45 -31.37
C GLU A 317 15.42 -11.93 -31.49
N ARG A 318 14.26 -11.27 -31.45
CA ARG A 318 14.17 -9.80 -31.44
C ARG A 318 14.97 -9.19 -30.30
N MET A 319 14.92 -9.79 -29.10
CA MET A 319 15.68 -9.29 -27.95
C MET A 319 17.19 -9.46 -28.13
N VAL A 320 17.63 -10.58 -28.73
CA VAL A 320 19.05 -10.79 -29.08
C VAL A 320 19.51 -9.72 -30.06
N MET A 321 18.73 -9.47 -31.11
CA MET A 321 19.00 -8.43 -32.11
C MET A 321 19.08 -7.02 -31.49
N CYS A 322 18.19 -6.70 -30.54
CA CYS A 322 18.25 -5.44 -29.80
C CYS A 322 19.58 -5.30 -29.05
N SER A 323 20.02 -6.34 -28.36
CA SER A 323 21.29 -6.31 -27.60
C SER A 323 22.51 -6.13 -28.50
N GLN A 324 22.53 -6.79 -29.67
CA GLN A 324 23.63 -6.70 -30.63
C GLN A 324 23.70 -5.30 -31.26
N ARG A 325 22.56 -4.79 -31.74
CA ARG A 325 22.51 -3.46 -32.36
C ARG A 325 22.83 -2.34 -31.36
N TRP A 326 22.36 -2.46 -30.12
CA TRP A 326 22.69 -1.48 -29.07
C TRP A 326 24.19 -1.40 -28.78
N LYS A 327 24.91 -2.52 -28.83
CA LYS A 327 26.37 -2.53 -28.64
C LYS A 327 27.09 -1.75 -29.74
N LEU A 328 26.59 -1.82 -30.97
CA LEU A 328 27.15 -1.16 -32.15
C LEU A 328 26.83 0.35 -32.22
N LEU A 329 25.81 0.83 -31.49
CA LEU A 329 25.46 2.25 -31.45
C LEU A 329 26.56 3.11 -30.81
N LYS A 330 26.80 4.28 -31.39
CA LYS A 330 27.70 5.30 -30.86
C LYS A 330 27.13 5.90 -29.58
N GLN A 331 27.98 6.45 -28.72
CA GLN A 331 27.55 7.03 -27.45
C GLN A 331 26.54 8.18 -27.65
N GLY A 332 26.74 9.05 -28.63
CA GLY A 332 25.78 10.12 -28.93
C GLY A 332 24.38 9.62 -29.32
N GLU A 333 24.28 8.47 -29.99
CA GLU A 333 23.00 7.84 -30.32
C GLU A 333 22.35 7.25 -29.06
N LYS A 334 23.14 6.60 -28.20
CA LYS A 334 22.67 6.08 -26.90
C LYS A 334 22.15 7.21 -26.00
N ASP A 335 22.83 8.35 -25.98
CA ASP A 335 22.44 9.54 -25.23
C ASP A 335 21.15 10.15 -25.79
N ALA A 336 20.96 10.14 -27.11
CA ALA A 336 19.70 10.57 -27.74
C ALA A 336 18.52 9.67 -27.32
N TYR A 337 18.72 8.36 -27.26
CA TYR A 337 17.71 7.43 -26.74
C TYR A 337 17.41 7.64 -25.26
N GLN A 338 18.44 7.96 -24.46
CA GLN A 338 18.28 8.29 -23.04
C GLN A 338 17.47 9.58 -22.86
N LYS A 339 17.77 10.65 -23.62
CA LYS A 339 16.99 11.90 -23.63
C LYS A 339 15.54 11.66 -24.05
N ARG A 340 15.29 10.86 -25.09
CA ARG A 340 13.93 10.50 -25.54
C ARG A 340 13.18 9.69 -24.46
N CYS A 341 13.88 8.84 -23.73
CA CYS A 341 13.32 8.11 -22.58
C CYS A 341 12.88 9.06 -21.47
N GLU A 342 13.72 10.03 -21.10
CA GLU A 342 13.43 11.02 -20.07
C GLU A 342 12.28 11.94 -20.49
N GLN A 343 12.26 12.38 -21.75
CA GLN A 343 11.16 13.17 -22.31
C GLN A 343 9.82 12.41 -22.20
N ARG A 344 9.81 11.13 -22.59
CA ARG A 344 8.59 10.32 -22.51
C ARG A 344 8.15 10.03 -21.07
N LYS A 345 9.08 9.99 -20.11
CA LYS A 345 8.75 9.94 -18.67
C LYS A 345 8.04 11.21 -18.21
N LYS A 346 8.52 12.38 -18.62
CA LYS A 346 7.84 13.66 -18.33
C LYS A 346 6.45 13.74 -18.96
N GLU A 347 6.32 13.34 -20.23
CA GLU A 347 5.02 13.27 -20.91
C GLU A 347 4.05 12.32 -20.19
N PHE A 348 4.54 11.16 -19.76
CA PHE A 348 3.76 10.22 -18.97
C PHE A 348 3.33 10.80 -17.62
N GLU A 349 4.21 11.52 -16.91
CA GLU A 349 3.86 12.18 -15.65
C GLU A 349 2.76 13.22 -15.84
N ILE A 350 2.85 14.04 -16.89
CA ILE A 350 1.83 15.04 -17.23
C ILE A 350 0.49 14.36 -17.55
N GLU A 351 0.49 13.36 -18.43
CA GLU A 351 -0.73 12.67 -18.83
C GLU A 351 -1.31 11.83 -17.67
N MET A 352 -0.47 11.24 -16.81
CA MET A 352 -0.91 10.52 -15.62
C MET A 352 -1.56 11.47 -14.61
N ASN A 353 -0.98 12.66 -14.40
CA ASN A 353 -1.59 13.68 -13.56
C ASN A 353 -2.93 14.16 -14.14
N ARG A 354 -3.00 14.40 -15.46
CA ARG A 354 -4.27 14.71 -16.14
C ARG A 354 -5.31 13.61 -15.93
N PHE A 355 -4.92 12.35 -16.08
CA PHE A 355 -5.79 11.20 -15.84
C PHE A 355 -6.28 11.16 -14.39
N LEU A 356 -5.38 11.31 -13.41
CA LEU A 356 -5.76 11.37 -11.99
C LEU A 356 -6.74 12.51 -11.72
N SER A 357 -6.50 13.71 -12.24
CA SER A 357 -7.43 14.84 -12.09
C SER A 357 -8.80 14.63 -12.75
N SER A 358 -8.91 13.72 -13.74
CA SER A 358 -10.19 13.36 -14.37
C SER A 358 -11.01 12.34 -13.57
N LEU A 359 -10.40 11.69 -12.57
CA LEU A 359 -11.04 10.69 -11.72
C LEU A 359 -11.58 11.31 -10.43
N SER A 360 -12.59 10.68 -9.83
CA SER A 360 -13.07 11.05 -8.49
C SER A 360 -12.00 10.76 -7.42
N GLU A 361 -12.03 11.45 -6.28
CA GLU A 361 -11.03 11.28 -5.20
C GLU A 361 -10.93 9.83 -4.70
N GLU A 362 -12.07 9.12 -4.63
CA GLU A 362 -12.10 7.70 -4.27
C GLU A 362 -11.37 6.82 -5.29
N GLU A 363 -11.54 7.10 -6.58
CA GLU A 363 -10.90 6.36 -7.65
C GLU A 363 -9.42 6.74 -7.80
N GLN A 364 -9.05 8.00 -7.56
CA GLN A 364 -7.65 8.45 -7.46
C GLN A 364 -6.91 7.68 -6.38
N GLN A 365 -7.49 7.58 -5.17
CA GLN A 365 -6.88 6.86 -4.05
C GLN A 365 -6.78 5.35 -4.33
N ARG A 366 -7.75 4.78 -5.05
CA ARG A 366 -7.67 3.40 -5.55
C ARG A 366 -6.56 3.21 -6.57
N VAL A 367 -6.42 4.07 -7.56
CA VAL A 367 -5.37 3.99 -8.58
C VAL A 367 -3.97 4.10 -7.94
N LEU A 368 -3.79 5.04 -7.01
CA LEU A 368 -2.54 5.24 -6.27
C LEU A 368 -2.22 4.04 -5.35
N SER A 369 -3.22 3.44 -4.71
CA SER A 369 -3.02 2.26 -3.86
C SER A 369 -2.76 0.99 -4.67
N GLU A 370 -3.41 0.79 -5.82
CA GLU A 370 -3.13 -0.31 -6.74
C GLU A 370 -1.70 -0.23 -7.31
N GLU A 371 -1.20 0.98 -7.57
CA GLU A 371 0.19 1.19 -7.99
C GLU A 371 1.20 0.85 -6.89
N LYS A 372 0.91 1.18 -5.63
CA LYS A 372 1.71 0.75 -4.46
C LYS A 372 1.73 -0.78 -4.29
N ILE A 373 0.64 -1.47 -4.61
CA ILE A 373 0.53 -2.94 -4.49
C ILE A 373 1.29 -3.67 -5.60
N GLY A 374 1.40 -3.08 -6.79
CA GLY A 374 2.19 -3.62 -7.91
C GLY A 374 3.66 -3.88 -7.55
N PHE A 375 4.21 -3.14 -6.57
CA PHE A 375 5.58 -3.28 -6.06
C PHE A 375 5.77 -4.42 -5.03
N LYS A 376 4.70 -4.94 -4.42
CA LYS A 376 4.76 -5.94 -3.33
C LYS A 376 4.82 -7.40 -3.80
N ARG A 377 4.56 -7.71 -5.08
CA ARG A 377 4.71 -9.07 -5.63
C ARG A 377 6.16 -9.37 -6.04
N GLY A 378 7.07 -9.28 -5.09
CA GLY A 378 8.47 -9.68 -5.20
C GLY A 378 9.04 -9.76 -3.79
N GLY A 379 9.33 -10.99 -3.34
CA GLY A 379 9.44 -11.38 -1.93
C GLY A 379 10.46 -10.67 -1.04
N GLY A 380 10.32 -10.93 0.27
CA GLY A 380 11.27 -10.56 1.33
C GLY A 380 10.79 -9.42 2.23
N ALA A 381 9.82 -9.69 3.11
CA ALA A 381 9.17 -8.67 3.96
C ALA A 381 9.95 -8.27 5.23
N SER A 382 11.06 -8.93 5.58
CA SER A 382 11.66 -8.72 6.91
C SER A 382 12.92 -7.84 6.94
N LYS A 383 13.49 -7.45 5.79
CA LYS A 383 14.60 -6.46 5.70
C LYS A 383 14.19 -5.11 5.09
N LYS A 384 12.92 -4.95 4.70
CA LYS A 384 12.46 -3.75 3.97
C LYS A 384 11.95 -2.62 4.88
N LYS A 385 11.58 -2.87 6.13
CA LYS A 385 11.00 -1.83 6.99
C LYS A 385 11.98 -0.70 7.30
N GLU A 386 13.27 -1.00 7.50
CA GLU A 386 14.33 0.02 7.63
C GLU A 386 14.65 0.73 6.29
N LYS A 387 14.46 0.05 5.17
CA LYS A 387 14.73 0.61 3.83
C LYS A 387 13.56 1.47 3.32
N GLU A 388 12.35 1.20 3.78
CA GLU A 388 11.12 1.94 3.46
C GLU A 388 11.09 3.31 4.16
N ASP A 389 11.63 3.39 5.39
CA ASP A 389 11.85 4.66 6.09
C ASP A 389 12.97 5.49 5.45
N ARG A 390 14.04 4.83 4.99
CA ARG A 390 15.09 5.47 4.16
C ARG A 390 14.61 5.95 2.79
N SER A 391 13.52 5.41 2.25
CA SER A 391 12.97 5.82 0.95
C SER A 391 11.97 6.98 1.03
N ARG A 392 11.60 7.41 2.23
CA ARG A 392 10.82 8.65 2.46
C ARG A 392 11.70 9.86 2.74
N LEU A 393 12.99 9.64 3.00
CA LEU A 393 13.97 10.68 3.28
C LEU A 393 14.93 10.81 2.10
N PRO A 394 15.50 12.00 1.85
CA PRO A 394 16.58 12.17 0.90
C PRO A 394 17.76 11.24 1.18
N ASP A 395 18.55 10.90 0.17
CA ASP A 395 19.73 10.06 0.35
C ASP A 395 20.70 10.70 1.36
N PRO A 396 21.18 9.98 2.39
CA PRO A 396 22.05 10.52 3.42
C PRO A 396 23.34 11.08 2.81
N PRO A 397 23.93 12.11 3.45
CA PRO A 397 25.11 12.78 2.93
C PRO A 397 26.30 11.82 2.87
N LYS A 398 26.98 11.82 1.73
CA LYS A 398 28.14 10.96 1.46
C LYS A 398 29.38 11.52 2.14
N THR A 399 30.20 10.64 2.71
CA THR A 399 31.50 11.05 3.27
C THR A 399 32.50 11.36 2.17
N ALA A 400 33.57 12.09 2.50
CA ALA A 400 34.66 12.37 1.56
C ALA A 400 35.26 11.07 0.97
N GLN A 401 35.34 10.03 1.79
CA GLN A 401 35.78 8.71 1.36
C GLN A 401 34.81 8.08 0.36
N ASP A 402 33.50 8.14 0.60
CA ASP A 402 32.50 7.56 -0.31
C ASP A 402 32.50 8.23 -1.68
N ILE A 403 32.66 9.57 -1.72
CA ILE A 403 32.70 10.33 -2.96
C ILE A 403 33.97 10.00 -3.75
N TRP A 404 35.12 9.92 -3.08
CA TRP A 404 36.36 9.48 -3.71
C TRP A 404 36.25 8.05 -4.22
N GLN A 405 35.74 7.12 -3.39
CA GLN A 405 35.54 5.73 -3.76
C GLN A 405 34.66 5.61 -5.00
N GLN A 406 33.54 6.34 -5.08
CA GLN A 406 32.67 6.37 -6.27
C GLN A 406 33.39 6.86 -7.53
N SER A 407 34.33 7.80 -7.40
CA SER A 407 35.07 8.31 -8.54
C SER A 407 36.09 7.32 -9.11
N VAL A 408 36.64 6.42 -8.27
CA VAL A 408 37.71 5.48 -8.67
C VAL A 408 37.24 4.03 -8.77
N ILE A 409 36.00 3.72 -8.38
CA ILE A 409 35.50 2.34 -8.30
C ILE A 409 35.54 1.61 -9.65
N GLY A 410 35.40 2.32 -10.78
CA GLY A 410 35.52 1.74 -12.12
C GLY A 410 36.92 1.17 -12.38
N ASP A 411 37.96 1.93 -12.06
CA ASP A 411 39.36 1.54 -12.26
C ASP A 411 39.76 0.40 -11.34
N TYR A 412 39.32 0.44 -10.08
CA TYR A 412 39.59 -0.63 -9.12
C TYR A 412 38.83 -1.92 -9.48
N LEU A 413 37.58 -1.83 -9.94
CA LEU A 413 36.85 -3.01 -10.43
C LEU A 413 37.53 -3.64 -11.67
N ALA A 414 38.08 -2.83 -12.57
CA ALA A 414 38.85 -3.33 -13.70
C ALA A 414 40.14 -4.05 -13.25
N ARG A 415 40.89 -3.46 -12.30
CA ARG A 415 42.12 -4.06 -11.73
C ARG A 415 41.88 -5.37 -11.00
N PHE A 416 40.73 -5.50 -10.32
CA PHE A 416 40.38 -6.69 -9.54
C PHE A 416 39.39 -7.63 -10.25
N LYS A 417 39.30 -7.61 -11.58
CA LYS A 417 38.45 -8.54 -12.38
C LYS A 417 36.98 -8.57 -11.91
N SER A 418 36.41 -7.40 -11.59
CA SER A 418 35.05 -7.23 -11.05
C SER A 418 34.81 -7.82 -9.64
N ASP A 419 35.87 -8.20 -8.91
CA ASP A 419 35.78 -8.61 -7.50
C ASP A 419 35.57 -7.37 -6.60
N ARG A 420 34.30 -7.07 -6.33
CA ARG A 420 33.87 -5.89 -5.58
C ARG A 420 34.43 -5.81 -4.15
N PRO A 421 34.44 -6.90 -3.34
CA PRO A 421 35.07 -6.89 -2.03
C PRO A 421 36.58 -6.58 -2.06
N LYS A 422 37.33 -7.17 -3.00
CA LYS A 422 38.78 -6.91 -3.11
C LYS A 422 39.07 -5.48 -3.57
N ALA A 423 38.32 -4.99 -4.55
CA ALA A 423 38.40 -3.61 -5.02
C ALA A 423 38.15 -2.62 -3.87
N GLN A 424 37.11 -2.86 -3.06
CA GLN A 424 36.76 -2.00 -1.94
C GLN A 424 37.83 -1.98 -0.84
N LYS A 425 38.39 -3.14 -0.47
CA LYS A 425 39.49 -3.22 0.49
C LYS A 425 40.74 -2.47 0.01
N ALA A 426 41.07 -2.58 -1.28
CA ALA A 426 42.20 -1.86 -1.86
C ALA A 426 41.96 -0.34 -1.87
N MET A 427 40.72 0.10 -2.15
CA MET A 427 40.35 1.51 -2.11
C MET A 427 40.45 2.07 -0.68
N GLU A 428 39.97 1.34 0.33
CA GLU A 428 40.09 1.75 1.74
C GLU A 428 41.56 1.91 2.17
N ALA A 429 42.44 1.00 1.74
CA ALA A 429 43.87 1.10 2.01
C ALA A 429 44.49 2.37 1.38
N THR A 430 44.19 2.63 0.10
CA THR A 430 44.68 3.84 -0.60
C THR A 430 44.14 5.13 0.03
N TRP A 431 42.87 5.16 0.45
CA TRP A 431 42.32 6.30 1.18
C TRP A 431 43.04 6.52 2.52
N GLY A 432 43.39 5.44 3.23
CA GLY A 432 44.16 5.50 4.46
C GLY A 432 45.52 6.18 4.26
N THR A 433 46.21 5.86 3.16
CA THR A 433 47.54 6.39 2.85
C THR A 433 47.55 7.76 2.16
N MET A 434 46.41 8.25 1.65
CA MET A 434 46.32 9.55 0.98
C MET A 434 46.63 10.71 1.94
N GLU A 435 47.39 11.69 1.43
CA GLU A 435 47.78 12.86 2.20
C GLU A 435 46.60 13.81 2.44
N LYS A 436 46.69 14.62 3.50
CA LYS A 436 45.63 15.59 3.84
C LYS A 436 45.30 16.52 2.67
N LYS A 437 46.31 16.99 1.92
CA LYS A 437 46.14 17.87 0.75
C LYS A 437 45.28 17.24 -0.36
N GLU A 438 45.41 15.93 -0.58
CA GLU A 438 44.67 15.20 -1.62
C GLU A 438 43.22 14.93 -1.17
N LYS A 439 42.99 14.84 0.14
CA LYS A 439 41.66 14.66 0.73
C LYS A 439 40.82 15.95 0.70
N ILE A 440 41.44 17.14 0.66
CA ILE A 440 40.73 18.44 0.72
C ILE A 440 39.64 18.55 -0.34
N MET A 441 39.91 18.16 -1.58
CA MET A 441 38.91 18.23 -2.66
C MET A 441 37.68 17.38 -2.36
N TRP A 442 37.87 16.18 -1.82
CA TRP A 442 36.78 15.26 -1.47
C TRP A 442 36.01 15.70 -0.24
N ILE A 443 36.70 16.30 0.74
CA ILE A 443 36.08 16.94 1.91
C ILE A 443 35.18 18.11 1.48
N LYS A 444 35.62 18.94 0.53
CA LYS A 444 34.79 20.03 -0.03
C LYS A 444 33.54 19.49 -0.73
N LYS A 445 33.67 18.42 -1.53
CA LYS A 445 32.52 17.75 -2.18
C LYS A 445 31.56 17.12 -1.18
N ALA A 446 32.07 16.54 -0.08
CA ALA A 446 31.23 15.99 0.98
C ALA A 446 30.45 17.09 1.72
N ALA A 447 31.08 18.25 1.97
CA ALA A 447 30.41 19.42 2.53
C ALA A 447 29.34 20.00 1.59
N GLU A 448 29.51 19.88 0.28
CA GLU A 448 28.49 20.27 -0.70
C GLU A 448 27.34 19.26 -0.77
N ASP A 449 27.63 17.96 -0.70
CA ASP A 449 26.60 16.91 -0.63
C ASP A 449 25.79 16.97 0.67
N GLN A 450 26.41 17.40 1.77
CA GLN A 450 25.73 17.75 3.02
C GLN A 450 24.71 18.88 2.81
N LYS A 451 25.09 19.93 2.07
CA LYS A 451 24.17 21.04 1.74
C LYS A 451 23.04 20.61 0.80
N ARG A 452 23.30 19.70 -0.15
CA ARG A 452 22.24 19.07 -0.96
C ARG A 452 21.26 18.34 -0.05
N TYR A 453 21.75 17.47 0.83
CA TYR A 453 20.90 16.70 1.74
C TYR A 453 20.03 17.61 2.62
N GLU A 454 20.60 18.69 3.17
CA GLU A 454 19.85 19.68 3.95
C GLU A 454 18.79 20.42 3.12
N ARG A 455 19.07 20.70 1.84
CA ARG A 455 18.10 21.30 0.90
C ARG A 455 16.95 20.34 0.58
N ASP A 456 17.26 19.11 0.19
CA ASP A 456 16.28 18.09 -0.15
C ASP A 456 15.37 17.78 1.08
N LEU A 457 15.94 17.80 2.30
CA LEU A 457 15.18 17.65 3.54
C LEU A 457 14.24 18.83 3.81
N CYS A 458 14.63 20.04 3.43
CA CYS A 458 13.81 21.23 3.56
C CYS A 458 12.60 21.20 2.60
N GLU A 459 12.81 20.70 1.38
CA GLU A 459 11.80 20.60 0.33
C GLU A 459 10.72 19.54 0.63
N MET A 460 11.12 18.44 1.28
CA MET A 460 10.23 17.33 1.64
C MET A 460 9.36 17.58 2.89
N ARG A 461 9.50 18.73 3.54
CA ARG A 461 8.75 19.06 4.76
C ARG A 461 7.38 19.64 4.41
N SER A 462 6.30 18.91 4.77
CA SER A 462 4.94 19.40 4.52
C SER A 462 4.61 20.70 5.29
N PRO A 463 3.75 21.58 4.75
CA PRO A 463 3.28 22.79 5.43
C PRO A 463 2.69 22.52 6.82
N ALA A 464 1.92 21.42 6.95
CA ALA A 464 1.31 21.00 8.21
C ALA A 464 2.35 20.60 9.28
N ALA A 465 3.47 19.99 8.88
CA ALA A 465 4.54 19.59 9.79
C ALA A 465 5.47 20.77 10.20
N ALA A 466 5.41 21.90 9.49
CA ALA A 466 6.12 23.12 9.84
C ALA A 466 5.32 23.94 10.88
N ILE A 467 3.99 24.07 10.70
CA ILE A 467 3.06 24.73 11.64
C ILE A 467 3.13 24.06 13.02
N ALA A 468 3.07 22.71 13.08
CA ALA A 468 3.15 21.95 14.33
C ALA A 468 4.49 22.07 15.09
N SER A 469 5.53 22.64 14.46
CA SER A 469 6.89 22.72 15.03
C SER A 469 7.34 24.11 15.44
N GLY A 470 6.49 25.13 15.26
CA GLY A 470 6.81 26.53 15.62
C GLY A 470 7.98 27.17 14.85
N LYS A 471 8.53 26.53 13.81
CA LYS A 471 9.61 27.10 12.98
C LYS A 471 9.03 28.05 11.92
N LYS A 472 9.62 29.25 11.77
CA LYS A 472 9.25 30.26 10.76
C LYS A 472 9.20 29.65 9.36
N MET A 473 8.02 29.67 8.75
CA MET A 473 7.78 29.33 7.35
C MET A 473 8.43 30.40 6.47
N LYS A 474 9.11 30.02 5.39
CA LYS A 474 9.57 30.95 4.35
C LYS A 474 8.80 30.61 3.08
N PHE A 475 8.11 31.58 2.50
CA PHE A 475 7.39 31.37 1.23
C PHE A 475 8.31 31.76 0.06
N GLU A 476 8.25 31.03 -1.06
CA GLU A 476 8.96 31.45 -2.28
C GLU A 476 8.37 32.77 -2.80
N GLY A 477 9.25 33.72 -3.14
CA GLY A 477 8.87 35.09 -3.51
C GLY A 477 8.76 36.08 -2.34
N GLU A 478 9.01 35.65 -1.09
CA GLU A 478 9.00 36.56 0.07
C GLU A 478 10.12 37.62 -0.05
N PRO A 479 9.78 38.93 -0.09
CA PRO A 479 10.77 39.98 -0.24
C PRO A 479 11.78 39.96 0.91
N LYS A 480 13.06 40.25 0.62
CA LYS A 480 14.08 40.41 1.66
C LYS A 480 13.63 41.48 2.66
N LYS A 481 13.83 41.23 3.96
CA LYS A 481 13.47 42.16 5.03
C LYS A 481 13.94 43.59 4.68
N PRO A 482 13.03 44.57 4.67
CA PRO A 482 13.40 45.95 4.37
C PRO A 482 14.31 46.50 5.50
N PRO A 483 15.17 47.48 5.19
CA PRO A 483 15.98 48.14 6.21
C PRO A 483 15.06 48.73 7.28
N SER A 484 15.28 48.37 8.54
CA SER A 484 14.40 48.74 9.67
C SER A 484 14.51 50.20 10.07
N ASN A 485 15.59 50.88 9.66
CA ASN A 485 15.85 52.29 9.93
C ASN A 485 16.75 52.92 8.84
N GLY A 486 16.90 54.24 8.87
CA GLY A 486 17.74 54.98 7.92
C GLY A 486 19.21 54.55 7.93
N TYR A 487 19.77 54.18 9.10
CA TYR A 487 21.14 53.69 9.21
C TYR A 487 21.35 52.36 8.46
N GLN A 488 20.40 51.44 8.50
CA GLN A 488 20.47 50.19 7.74
C GLN A 488 20.39 50.44 6.24
N LYS A 489 19.60 51.41 5.78
CA LYS A 489 19.57 51.77 4.35
C LYS A 489 20.88 52.41 3.90
N PHE A 490 21.44 53.30 4.72
CA PHE A 490 22.73 53.95 4.48
C PHE A 490 23.88 52.93 4.45
N SER A 491 23.97 52.05 5.45
CA SER A 491 24.99 50.99 5.48
C SER A 491 24.87 50.01 4.32
N GLN A 492 23.65 49.67 3.89
CA GLN A 492 23.44 48.86 2.68
C GLN A 492 24.00 49.54 1.43
N GLU A 493 23.83 50.85 1.30
CA GLU A 493 24.32 51.64 0.16
C GLU A 493 25.84 51.72 0.14
N MET A 494 26.44 52.01 1.29
CA MET A 494 27.90 52.07 1.48
C MET A 494 28.61 50.72 1.32
N LEU A 495 27.87 49.61 1.42
CA LEU A 495 28.39 48.27 1.12
C LEU A 495 28.20 47.87 -0.35
N SER A 496 27.23 48.48 -1.02
CA SER A 496 26.88 48.15 -2.41
C SER A 496 27.65 49.00 -3.43
N ASN A 497 28.05 50.21 -3.06
CA ASN A 497 28.83 51.12 -3.90
C ASN A 497 30.29 50.65 -4.13
N GLY A 498 30.75 49.64 -3.37
CA GLY A 498 32.03 48.96 -3.56
C GLY A 498 33.27 49.73 -3.09
N GLU A 499 33.12 50.97 -2.60
CA GLU A 499 34.23 51.83 -2.15
C GLU A 499 35.03 51.20 -1.00
N LEU A 500 34.37 50.43 -0.15
CA LEU A 500 34.96 49.83 1.04
C LEU A 500 35.45 48.40 0.84
N ASN A 501 35.37 47.83 -0.38
CA ASN A 501 35.66 46.42 -0.65
C ASN A 501 37.10 45.96 -0.37
N HIS A 502 38.04 46.91 -0.27
CA HIS A 502 39.44 46.64 0.05
C HIS A 502 39.67 46.34 1.55
N LEU A 503 38.70 46.68 2.42
CA LEU A 503 38.79 46.46 3.86
C LEU A 503 38.02 45.20 4.30
N PRO A 504 38.50 44.49 5.34
CA PRO A 504 37.79 43.37 5.92
C PRO A 504 36.43 43.81 6.52
N MET A 505 35.43 42.92 6.49
CA MET A 505 34.03 43.26 6.83
C MET A 505 33.84 43.98 8.17
N LYS A 506 34.65 43.64 9.18
CA LYS A 506 34.62 44.27 10.49
C LYS A 506 35.02 45.75 10.44
N GLU A 507 36.04 46.09 9.66
CA GLU A 507 36.52 47.47 9.46
C GLU A 507 35.56 48.26 8.55
N ARG A 508 34.95 47.60 7.56
CA ARG A 508 33.88 48.22 6.75
C ARG A 508 32.72 48.69 7.61
N MET A 509 32.25 47.87 8.56
CA MET A 509 31.16 48.26 9.47
C MET A 509 31.55 49.43 10.38
N ALA A 510 32.80 49.45 10.88
CA ALA A 510 33.29 50.54 11.74
C ALA A 510 33.37 51.88 10.98
N GLU A 511 33.88 51.85 9.74
CA GLU A 511 33.97 53.04 8.89
C GLU A 511 32.58 53.57 8.48
N ILE A 512 31.65 52.67 8.17
CA ILE A 512 30.25 53.04 7.88
C ILE A 512 29.58 53.69 9.10
N GLY A 513 29.82 53.16 10.30
CA GLY A 513 29.33 53.76 11.55
C GLY A 513 29.88 55.18 11.77
N SER A 514 31.18 55.37 11.55
CA SER A 514 31.84 56.68 11.65
C SER A 514 31.30 57.70 10.63
N ARG A 515 31.05 57.26 9.39
CA ARG A 515 30.46 58.11 8.34
C ARG A 515 29.00 58.46 8.62
N TRP A 516 28.23 57.53 9.18
CA TRP A 516 26.85 57.82 9.60
C TRP A 516 26.80 58.88 10.71
N GLN A 517 27.70 58.82 11.69
CA GLN A 517 27.72 59.81 12.77
C GLN A 517 28.03 61.22 12.23
N ARG A 518 28.95 61.34 11.27
CA ARG A 518 29.33 62.59 10.60
C ARG A 518 28.31 63.10 9.57
N LEU A 519 27.27 62.33 9.27
CA LEU A 519 26.27 62.69 8.26
C LEU A 519 25.32 63.79 8.79
N PRO A 520 25.03 64.85 8.01
CA PRO A 520 24.07 65.90 8.38
C PRO A 520 22.66 65.36 8.69
N LEU A 521 21.92 66.06 9.56
CA LEU A 521 20.57 65.66 9.96
C LEU A 521 19.62 65.52 8.75
N LYS A 522 19.69 66.47 7.81
CA LYS A 522 18.89 66.44 6.57
C LYS A 522 19.08 65.15 5.75
N ASP A 523 20.31 64.65 5.68
CA ASP A 523 20.63 63.43 4.94
C ASP A 523 20.24 62.18 5.72
N LYS A 524 20.36 62.20 7.06
CA LYS A 524 19.85 61.14 7.94
C LYS A 524 18.33 60.99 7.78
N ASP A 525 17.59 62.09 7.70
CA ASP A 525 16.15 62.11 7.46
C ASP A 525 15.78 61.62 6.06
N ARG A 526 16.57 61.96 5.03
CA ARG A 526 16.41 61.40 3.70
C ARG A 526 16.54 59.87 3.71
N TYR A 527 17.56 59.32 4.38
CA TYR A 527 17.71 57.86 4.50
C TYR A 527 16.61 57.21 5.33
N LYS A 528 16.08 57.91 6.33
CA LYS A 528 14.92 57.46 7.11
C LYS A 528 13.68 57.35 6.22
N LYS A 529 13.34 58.38 5.44
CA LYS A 529 12.21 58.36 4.49
C LYS A 529 12.35 57.23 3.47
N ILE A 530 13.53 57.02 2.90
CA ILE A 530 13.79 55.93 1.94
C ILE A 530 13.63 54.54 2.60
N ALA A 531 14.01 54.40 3.88
CA ALA A 531 13.82 53.15 4.60
C ALA A 531 12.33 52.87 4.86
N GLU A 532 11.57 53.89 5.27
CA GLU A 532 10.12 53.83 5.52
C GLU A 532 9.32 53.53 4.24
N GLU A 533 9.65 54.19 3.12
CA GLU A 533 9.03 53.95 1.81
C GLU A 533 9.28 52.51 1.33
N LYS A 534 10.50 52.01 1.50
CA LYS A 534 10.84 50.62 1.15
C LYS A 534 10.13 49.61 2.05
N GLN A 535 9.88 49.95 3.31
CA GLN A 535 9.03 49.14 4.21
C GLN A 535 7.57 49.14 3.74
N ARG A 536 7.01 50.29 3.34
CA ARG A 536 5.66 50.43 2.77
C ARG A 536 5.50 49.62 1.49
N HIS A 537 6.42 49.76 0.54
CA HIS A 537 6.38 49.00 -0.71
C HIS A 537 6.42 47.49 -0.46
N THR A 538 7.30 47.04 0.45
CA THR A 538 7.40 45.63 0.83
C THR A 538 6.11 45.11 1.48
N TYR A 539 5.47 45.92 2.33
CA TYR A 539 4.18 45.60 2.94
C TYR A 539 3.08 45.44 1.88
N LEU A 540 2.96 46.39 0.96
CA LEU A 540 1.97 46.34 -0.12
C LEU A 540 2.16 45.10 -1.00
N THR A 541 3.40 44.75 -1.39
CA THR A 541 3.67 43.50 -2.11
C THR A 541 3.26 42.25 -1.31
N PHE A 542 3.43 42.26 0.00
CA PHE A 542 3.12 41.12 0.87
C PHE A 542 1.62 40.94 1.11
N THR A 543 0.85 42.03 1.15
CA THR A 543 -0.60 42.00 1.42
C THR A 543 -1.46 41.89 0.16
N SER A 544 -1.02 42.44 -0.98
CA SER A 544 -1.83 42.49 -2.21
C SER A 544 -1.40 41.50 -3.30
N ILE A 545 -0.09 41.34 -3.55
CA ILE A 545 0.43 40.58 -4.70
C ILE A 545 0.65 39.10 -4.34
N LEU A 546 1.25 38.83 -3.18
CA LEU A 546 1.59 37.46 -2.75
C LEU A 546 0.37 36.53 -2.57
N PRO A 547 -0.79 36.98 -2.05
CA PRO A 547 -2.00 36.15 -1.98
C PRO A 547 -2.64 35.86 -3.36
N GLN A 548 -2.39 36.71 -4.35
CA GLN A 548 -2.94 36.53 -5.69
C GLN A 548 -2.14 35.51 -6.52
N SER A 549 -0.83 35.37 -6.25
CA SER A 549 0.05 34.40 -6.91
C SER A 549 -0.01 32.97 -6.34
N LEU A 550 -0.68 32.76 -5.20
CA LEU A 550 -0.79 31.46 -4.52
C LEU A 550 -2.03 30.68 -4.95
N SER A 551 -1.96 29.34 -5.01
CA SER A 551 -3.12 28.49 -5.28
C SER A 551 -4.18 28.59 -4.17
N SER A 552 -5.42 28.18 -4.44
CA SER A 552 -6.51 28.28 -3.44
C SER A 552 -6.25 27.50 -2.14
N GLN A 553 -5.51 26.40 -2.21
CA GLN A 553 -5.13 25.62 -1.02
C GLN A 553 -4.00 26.33 -0.25
N GLU A 554 -3.03 26.90 -0.95
CA GLU A 554 -1.91 27.65 -0.34
C GLU A 554 -2.38 28.97 0.29
N ARG A 555 -3.33 29.66 -0.34
CA ARG A 555 -3.98 30.87 0.20
C ARG A 555 -4.62 30.62 1.56
N ASN A 556 -5.32 29.50 1.73
CA ASN A 556 -5.99 29.17 2.98
C ASN A 556 -4.96 28.85 4.07
N THR A 557 -3.93 28.06 3.76
CA THR A 557 -2.83 27.80 4.71
C THR A 557 -2.03 29.04 5.09
N TYR A 558 -1.85 29.98 4.16
CA TYR A 558 -1.17 31.25 4.40
C TYR A 558 -1.98 32.19 5.29
N LYS A 559 -3.30 32.30 5.04
CA LYS A 559 -4.23 33.05 5.90
C LYS A 559 -4.24 32.49 7.32
N GLU A 560 -4.28 31.17 7.45
CA GLU A 560 -4.28 30.48 8.74
C GLU A 560 -2.94 30.65 9.49
N TYR A 561 -1.80 30.55 8.80
CA TYR A 561 -0.47 30.82 9.37
C TYR A 561 -0.29 32.28 9.84
N ASN A 562 -0.77 33.26 9.07
CA ASN A 562 -0.72 34.68 9.48
C ASN A 562 -1.69 34.99 10.62
N SER A 563 -2.88 34.37 10.64
CA SER A 563 -3.84 34.49 11.74
C SER A 563 -3.34 33.91 13.06
N GLN A 564 -2.38 32.97 13.02
CA GLN A 564 -1.72 32.42 14.20
C GLN A 564 -0.47 33.23 14.63
N ARG A 565 0.04 34.14 13.78
CA ARG A 565 1.22 34.98 14.07
C ARG A 565 0.90 36.30 14.81
N THR A 566 -0.36 36.55 15.13
CA THR A 566 -0.87 37.83 15.64
C THR A 566 -0.50 38.16 17.09
N GLU A 567 0.21 37.30 17.84
CA GLU A 567 0.49 37.61 19.25
C GLU A 567 1.92 38.06 19.59
N ALA A 568 2.90 38.04 18.67
CA ALA A 568 4.26 38.50 19.03
C ALA A 568 5.06 39.26 17.94
N ASP A 569 5.08 38.79 16.69
CA ASP A 569 5.95 39.38 15.64
C ASP A 569 5.17 40.18 14.57
N GLY A 570 3.88 39.85 14.33
CA GLY A 570 3.03 40.59 13.39
C GLY A 570 2.51 41.92 13.94
N ALA A 571 2.31 41.99 15.26
CA ALA A 571 1.83 43.18 15.94
C ALA A 571 2.75 44.39 15.73
N LYS A 572 4.09 44.21 15.73
CA LYS A 572 5.02 45.33 15.48
C LYS A 572 4.95 45.89 14.07
N TYR A 573 4.70 45.05 13.06
CA TYR A 573 4.69 45.47 11.66
C TYR A 573 3.36 46.11 11.26
N ILE A 574 2.25 45.61 11.82
CA ILE A 574 0.91 46.17 11.63
C ILE A 574 0.72 47.45 12.48
N PHE A 575 1.20 47.47 13.73
CA PHE A 575 1.12 48.65 14.60
C PHE A 575 1.91 49.85 14.02
N PHE A 576 3.10 49.62 13.45
CA PHE A 576 3.89 50.69 12.83
C PHE A 576 3.26 51.22 11.52
N ALA A 577 2.61 50.35 10.74
CA ALA A 577 1.91 50.73 9.51
C ALA A 577 0.60 51.50 9.79
N VAL A 578 -0.16 51.08 10.81
CA VAL A 578 -1.36 51.80 11.29
C VAL A 578 -0.99 53.17 11.86
N ALA A 579 0.14 53.28 12.59
CA ALA A 579 0.64 54.57 13.07
C ALA A 579 1.09 55.52 11.94
N CYS A 580 1.60 54.99 10.82
CA CYS A 580 1.97 55.81 9.66
C CYS A 580 0.76 56.26 8.82
N LEU A 581 -0.30 55.45 8.75
CA LEU A 581 -1.56 55.83 8.10
C LEU A 581 -2.33 56.87 8.91
N LYS A 582 -2.22 56.82 10.24
CA LYS A 582 -2.86 57.79 11.14
C LYS A 582 -2.21 59.18 11.10
N LYS A 583 -0.92 59.25 10.74
CA LYS A 583 -0.20 60.52 10.53
C LYS A 583 -0.58 61.24 9.23
N GLU A 584 -0.96 60.50 8.18
CA GLU A 584 -1.44 61.12 6.94
C GLU A 584 -2.90 61.61 7.05
N ALA A 585 -3.65 61.20 8.08
CA ALA A 585 -5.00 61.72 8.32
C ALA A 585 -5.03 63.00 9.16
N ASP A 586 -3.94 63.35 9.86
CA ASP A 586 -3.81 64.58 10.66
C ASP A 586 -3.07 65.70 9.88
N ASP A 587 -2.45 65.40 8.73
CA ASP A 587 -1.65 66.34 7.90
C ASP A 587 -2.41 66.82 6.63
N ASP A 588 -3.68 66.45 6.44
CA ASP A 588 -4.49 66.73 5.22
C ASP A 588 -5.64 67.77 5.44
N ASP A 589 -5.71 68.46 6.59
CA ASP A 589 -6.80 69.40 6.95
C ASP A 589 -6.31 70.81 7.35
N ASP A 590 -5.25 71.33 6.71
CA ASP A 590 -4.86 72.76 6.85
C ASP A 590 -4.41 73.33 5.49
N ASP A 591 -5.35 73.90 4.74
CA ASP A 591 -5.10 75.02 3.81
C ASP A 591 -6.43 75.78 3.54
N ASP A 592 -6.36 77.10 3.75
CA ASP A 592 -7.17 78.21 3.19
C ASP A 592 -8.63 78.44 3.68
N ASP A 593 -8.84 79.44 4.55
CA ASP A 593 -9.21 80.80 4.12
C ASP A 593 -9.64 81.73 5.29
N ASP A 594 -8.93 82.87 5.34
CA ASP A 594 -9.15 84.22 5.84
C ASP A 594 -10.42 84.68 6.61
N ASP A 595 -10.09 85.52 7.60
CA ASP A 595 -10.65 86.82 7.98
C ASP A 595 -11.89 86.99 8.89
N ASP A 596 -11.57 87.76 9.94
CA ASP A 596 -12.28 88.88 10.55
C ASP A 596 -13.22 88.69 11.76
N ASP A 597 -12.69 89.25 12.85
CA ASP A 597 -13.27 90.20 13.81
C ASP A 597 -14.23 89.75 14.92
N ASP A 598 -13.68 89.99 16.12
CA ASP A 598 -14.25 90.78 17.21
C ASP A 598 -15.04 90.13 18.36
N GLU A 599 -14.59 90.60 19.53
CA GLU A 599 -15.34 90.91 20.76
C GLU A 599 -15.56 89.82 21.83
N ALA A 600 -14.93 90.16 22.97
CA ALA A 600 -15.49 90.20 24.32
C ALA A 600 -15.37 88.96 25.23
N GLU A 601 -14.35 89.11 26.10
CA GLU A 601 -14.44 89.15 27.57
C GLU A 601 -14.86 87.92 28.41
N ASP A 602 -14.09 87.86 29.50
CA ASP A 602 -14.37 87.35 30.83
C ASP A 602 -14.14 85.87 31.18
N LYS A 603 -13.04 85.67 31.94
CA LYS A 603 -13.05 85.49 33.41
C LYS A 603 -14.27 84.73 33.97
N GLU A 604 -14.18 83.89 34.99
CA GLU A 604 -13.14 83.52 35.94
C GLU A 604 -13.77 82.39 36.81
N ASN A 605 -12.90 81.55 37.37
CA ASN A 605 -12.94 81.11 38.77
C ASN A 605 -14.00 80.14 39.34
N LYS A 606 -13.41 79.23 40.14
CA LYS A 606 -13.79 78.81 41.51
C LYS A 606 -14.96 77.82 41.62
N SER A 607 -14.95 76.84 42.52
CA SER A 607 -14.05 76.47 43.63
C SER A 607 -14.67 75.25 44.34
N GLU A 608 -13.84 74.45 45.01
CA GLU A 608 -14.09 73.83 46.34
C GLU A 608 -15.24 72.80 46.46
N ASP A 609 -15.25 71.78 47.32
CA ASP A 609 -14.34 71.15 48.28
C ASP A 609 -15.10 69.93 48.87
N SER A 610 -14.36 68.94 49.40
CA SER A 610 -14.71 68.05 50.54
C SER A 610 -15.94 67.12 50.49
N SER A 611 -16.00 66.00 51.22
CA SER A 611 -15.05 65.19 51.99
C SER A 611 -15.73 63.86 52.37
N SER A 612 -14.90 62.84 52.57
CA SER A 612 -14.99 61.66 53.46
C SER A 612 -16.33 60.98 53.85
N GLU A 613 -16.35 59.68 53.56
CA GLU A 613 -16.53 58.51 54.46
C GLU A 613 -17.69 58.38 55.45
N SER A 614 -18.30 57.18 55.46
CA SER A 614 -18.58 56.41 56.69
C SER A 614 -18.88 54.92 56.40
N ASN A 615 -18.27 54.06 57.22
CA ASN A 615 -18.45 52.61 57.34
C ASN A 615 -19.75 52.23 58.07
N SER A 616 -20.28 51.02 57.80
CA SER A 616 -20.30 49.89 58.76
C SER A 616 -21.45 48.89 58.53
N GLN A 617 -21.04 47.62 58.36
CA GLN A 617 -21.56 46.33 58.87
C GLN A 617 -23.06 46.10 59.15
N GLY A 618 -23.54 44.90 58.78
CA GLY A 618 -24.73 44.26 59.38
C GLY A 618 -25.14 42.95 58.69
N SER A 619 -25.14 41.85 59.46
CA SER A 619 -25.16 40.44 59.06
C SER A 619 -26.52 39.79 58.71
N SER A 620 -26.40 38.53 58.24
CA SER A 620 -27.14 37.29 58.56
C SER A 620 -28.28 36.78 57.64
N ASP A 621 -28.00 35.60 57.07
CA ASP A 621 -28.79 34.34 56.98
C ASP A 621 -30.28 34.35 56.63
N SER A 622 -30.65 33.61 55.57
CA SER A 622 -31.33 32.29 55.70
C SER A 622 -31.90 31.78 54.36
N ASP A 623 -31.83 30.45 54.22
CA ASP A 623 -32.45 29.54 53.25
C ASP A 623 -33.90 29.83 52.83
N SER A 624 -34.27 29.48 51.59
CA SER A 624 -35.15 28.32 51.29
C SER A 624 -35.54 28.21 49.80
N ASP A 625 -35.77 26.94 49.44
CA ASP A 625 -36.32 26.29 48.22
C ASP A 625 -35.51 26.23 46.92
#